data_AF-V4BX12-F1
#
_entry.id   AF-V4BX12-F1
#
_cell.length_a   1.000
_cell.length_b   1.000
_cell.length_c   1.000
_cell.angle_alpha   90.00
_cell.angle_beta   90.00
_cell.angle_gamma   90.00
#
_symmetry.space_group_name_H-M   'P 1'
#
loop_
_entity.id
_entity.type
_entity.pdbx_description
1 polymer ?
#
loop_
_entity_poly.entity_id
_entity_poly.type
_entity_poly.pdbx_seq_one_letter_code
_entity_poly.pdbx_strand_id
1 'polypeptide(L)' 'EKEATDSPPLKKAKVDLQSLPTRAYLDQTVVPILLQGMSVLAKERPPNPVEFLAAYLLKNKNQFE' A
#
# COMPACT_ATOMS: atom_id res chain seq x y z
N GLU A 1 14.25 -42.55 0.58
CA GLU A 1 13.79 -42.01 1.88
C GLU A 1 14.99 -41.31 2.51
N LYS A 2 15.07 -40.01 2.78
CA LYS A 2 14.10 -38.94 3.04
C LYS A 2 14.68 -37.60 2.54
N GLU A 3 13.82 -36.79 1.93
CA GLU A 3 14.04 -35.37 1.67
C GLU A 3 14.24 -34.58 2.97
N ALA A 4 15.18 -33.64 2.97
CA ALA A 4 15.15 -32.46 3.81
C ALA A 4 15.37 -31.26 2.89
N THR A 5 14.26 -30.61 2.56
CA THR A 5 14.12 -29.42 1.75
C THR A 5 14.83 -28.23 2.41
N ASP A 6 16.05 -27.95 1.99
CA ASP A 6 16.68 -26.64 2.16
C ASP A 6 15.96 -25.66 1.22
N SER A 7 14.93 -24.99 1.74
CA SER A 7 14.27 -23.89 1.03
C SER A 7 15.09 -22.63 1.28
N PRO A 8 15.81 -22.09 0.28
CA PRO A 8 16.55 -20.85 0.47
C PRO A 8 15.56 -19.73 0.80
N PRO A 9 15.94 -18.75 1.64
CA PRO A 9 15.05 -17.65 1.97
C PRO A 9 14.71 -16.94 0.66
N LEU A 10 13.41 -16.93 0.33
CA LEU A 10 12.81 -16.13 -0.72
C LEU A 10 13.18 -14.67 -0.45
N LYS A 11 14.35 -14.25 -0.95
CA LYS A 11 14.70 -12.86 -1.12
C LYS A 11 13.51 -12.29 -1.89
N LYS A 12 12.68 -11.50 -1.21
CA LYS A 12 11.56 -10.78 -1.82
C LYS A 12 12.14 -10.16 -3.08
N ALA A 13 11.83 -10.75 -4.23
CA ALA A 13 12.30 -10.23 -5.50
C ALA A 13 11.77 -8.80 -5.49
N LYS A 14 12.67 -7.82 -5.52
CA LYS A 14 12.28 -6.42 -5.54
C LYS A 14 11.39 -6.28 -6.75
N VAL A 15 10.07 -6.20 -6.52
CA VAL A 15 9.09 -6.10 -7.60
C VAL A 15 9.44 -4.80 -8.30
N ASP A 16 9.77 -4.90 -9.58
CA ASP A 16 10.03 -3.71 -10.38
C ASP A 16 8.70 -3.01 -10.63
N LEU A 17 8.39 -2.04 -9.76
CA LEU A 17 7.15 -1.28 -9.80
C LEU A 17 6.93 -0.60 -11.15
N GLN A 18 7.99 -0.28 -11.90
CA GLN A 18 7.89 0.40 -13.20
C GLN A 18 7.41 -0.53 -14.32
N SER A 19 7.59 -1.83 -14.16
CA SER A 19 7.15 -2.86 -15.12
C SER A 19 5.71 -3.31 -14.88
N LEU A 20 5.11 -2.93 -13.75
CA LEU A 20 3.78 -3.41 -13.37
C LEU A 20 2.69 -2.81 -14.25
N PRO A 21 1.65 -3.59 -14.60
CA PRO A 21 0.42 -3.04 -15.13
C PRO A 21 -0.16 -1.98 -14.16
N THR A 22 -0.80 -0.95 -14.71
CA THR A 22 -1.31 0.21 -13.95
C THR A 22 -2.07 -0.18 -12.69
N ARG A 23 -2.97 -1.16 -12.80
CA ARG A 23 -3.77 -1.62 -11.66
C ARG A 23 -2.90 -2.22 -10.54
N ALA A 24 -1.96 -3.08 -10.90
CA ALA A 24 -1.05 -3.71 -9.94
C ALA A 24 -0.11 -2.69 -9.27
N TYR A 25 0.36 -1.69 -10.03
CA TYR A 25 1.15 -0.58 -9.47
C TYR A 25 0.35 0.18 -8.41
N LEU A 26 -0.89 0.57 -8.71
CA LEU A 26 -1.73 1.30 -7.77
C LEU A 26 -2.09 0.45 -6.55
N ASP A 27 -2.44 -0.82 -6.77
CA ASP A 27 -2.79 -1.79 -5.71
C ASP A 27 -1.63 -1.99 -4.72
N GLN A 28 -0.38 -1.97 -5.19
CA GLN A 28 0.80 -2.15 -4.34
C GLN A 28 1.31 -0.86 -3.69
N THR A 29 1.07 0.31 -4.29
CA THR A 29 1.70 1.57 -3.83
C THR A 29 0.79 2.45 -3.00
N VAL A 30 -0.46 2.67 -3.43
CA VAL A 30 -1.30 3.74 -2.88
C VAL A 30 -2.70 3.30 -2.49
N VAL A 31 -3.24 2.23 -3.07
CA VAL A 31 -4.61 1.78 -2.79
C VAL A 31 -4.84 1.44 -1.31
N PRO A 32 -3.95 0.74 -0.58
CA PRO A 32 -4.20 0.40 0.81
C PRO A 32 -4.41 1.64 1.69
N ILE A 33 -3.52 2.63 1.57
CA ILE A 33 -3.59 3.87 2.35
C ILE A 33 -4.77 4.76 1.90
N LEU A 34 -5.08 4.78 0.60
CA LEU A 34 -6.23 5.52 0.06
C LEU A 34 -7.55 4.94 0.58
N LEU A 35 -7.72 3.62 0.59
CA LEU A 35 -8.94 2.98 1.12
C LEU A 35 -9.15 3.32 2.60
N GLN A 36 -8.10 3.29 3.40
CA GLN A 36 -8.19 3.66 4.82
C GLN A 36 -8.50 5.15 4.98
N GLY A 37 -7.80 6.02 4.25
CA GLY A 37 -8.02 7.48 4.30
C GLY A 37 -9.42 7.88 3.84
N MET A 38 -9.94 7.26 2.78
CA MET A 38 -11.31 7.48 2.30
C MET A 38 -12.36 6.99 3.30
N SER A 39 -12.10 5.89 4.01
CA SER A 39 -13.01 5.41 5.07
C SER A 39 -13.12 6.41 6.23
N VAL A 40 -11.99 7.00 6.65
CA VAL A 40 -11.97 8.05 7.68
C VAL A 40 -12.64 9.33 7.16
N LEU A 41 -12.32 9.74 5.93
CA LEU A 41 -12.92 10.91 5.29
C LEU A 41 -14.45 10.80 5.20
N ALA A 42 -14.97 9.64 4.81
CA ALA A 42 -16.40 9.39 4.70
C ALA A 42 -17.14 9.46 6.04
N LYS A 43 -16.43 9.12 7.14
CA LYS A 43 -16.93 9.19 8.52
C LYS A 43 -16.93 10.63 9.05
N GLU A 44 -15.84 11.36 8.88
CA GLU A 44 -15.68 12.71 9.46
C GLU A 44 -16.34 13.81 8.63
N ARG A 45 -16.42 13.64 7.30
CA ARG A 45 -16.97 14.61 6.34
C ARG A 45 -16.49 16.05 6.60
N PRO A 46 -15.17 16.29 6.62
CA PRO A 46 -14.61 17.61 6.88
C PRO A 46 -14.95 18.61 5.76
N PRO A 47 -14.91 19.93 6.05
CA PRO A 47 -15.24 20.97 5.07
C PRO A 47 -14.28 21.00 3.87
N ASN A 48 -13.00 20.63 4.07
CA ASN A 48 -11.98 20.56 3.01
C ASN A 48 -11.53 19.10 2.81
N PRO A 49 -12.31 18.27 2.09
CA PRO A 49 -12.06 16.83 2.02
C PRO A 49 -10.73 16.46 1.33
N VAL A 50 -10.31 17.22 0.33
CA VAL A 50 -9.05 16.98 -0.39
C VAL A 50 -7.84 17.26 0.50
N GLU A 51 -7.84 18.39 1.20
CA GLU A 51 -6.75 18.77 2.11
C GLU A 51 -6.65 17.78 3.28
N PHE A 52 -7.80 17.38 3.83
CA PHE A 52 -7.84 16.36 4.88
C PHE A 52 -7.22 15.04 4.41
N LEU A 53 -7.62 14.54 3.22
CA LEU A 53 -7.10 13.28 2.70
C LEU A 53 -5.60 13.38 2.42
N ALA A 54 -5.11 14.48 1.81
CA ALA A 54 -3.69 14.69 1.60
C ALA A 54 -2.90 14.69 2.92
N ALA A 55 -3.40 15.38 3.95
CA ALA A 55 -2.80 15.39 5.27
C ALA A 55 -2.82 13.98 5.91
N TYR A 56 -3.90 13.22 5.72
CA TYR A 56 -4.00 11.85 6.18
C TYR A 56 -2.93 10.95 5.54
N LEU A 57 -2.75 11.04 4.21
CA LEU A 57 -1.74 10.27 3.50
C LEU A 57 -0.33 10.59 4.01
N LEU A 58 0.01 11.87 4.15
CA LEU A 58 1.33 12.31 4.62
C LEU A 58 1.64 11.89 6.06
N LYS A 59 0.64 11.92 6.95
CA LYS A 59 0.79 11.51 8.35
C LYS A 59 0.95 9.99 8.51
N ASN A 60 0.32 9.20 7.64
CA ASN A 60 0.27 7.74 7.78
C ASN A 60 1.20 7.00 6.82
N LYS A 61 1.89 7.67 5.89
CA LYS A 61 2.73 7.04 4.84
C LYS A 61 3.68 5.95 5.36
N ASN A 62 4.34 6.16 6.50
CA ASN A 62 5.35 5.22 7.04
C ASN A 62 4.74 3.89 7.51
N GLN A 63 3.41 3.81 7.70
CA GLN A 63 2.72 2.58 8.07
C GLN A 63 2.38 1.71 6.86
N PHE A 64 2.54 2.25 5.65
CA PHE A 64 2.18 1.62 4.38
C PHE A 64 3.37 1.53 3.41
N GLU A 65 4.57 1.91 3.84
CA GLU A 65 5.85 1.65 3.15
C GLU A 65 6.38 0.23 3.43
#